data_AF-A0A351CXK3-F1
#
_entry.id   AF-A0A351CXK3-F1
#
_cell.length_a   1.000
_cell.length_b   1.000
_cell.length_c   1.000
_cell.angle_alpha   90.00
_cell.angle_beta   90.00
_cell.angle_gamma   90.00
#
_symmetry.space_group_name_H-M   'P 1'
#
loop_
_entity.id
_entity.type
_entity.pdbx_description
1 polymer ?
#
loop_
_entity_poly.entity_id
_entity_poly.type
_entity_poly.pdbx_seq_one_letter_code
_entity_poly.pdbx_strand_id
1 'polypeptide(L)'
;PVATVASVLGLLGIVFGVLAYTPNNSNPGMYIASTVVATSVLLYFTHPGKLVSHVLCSRPLINTGLASYSIYLWHQPVFVFARIRFGEAVNHTFFSWVLILLVVFLGWLTWKFVEQPFRGSGLLSRHQVFSVATGLTICSLVVGLAGHFSNAILPPKNLELSQRLEQAVGLSQDCDGRVGVSDCQTHQ
;
A
#
# COMPACT_ATOMS: atom_id res chain seq x y z
N PRO A 1 -14.44 35.04 1.12
CA PRO A 1 -14.48 34.84 -0.35
C PRO A 1 -13.21 34.14 -0.85
N VAL A 2 -12.03 34.67 -0.49
CA VAL A 2 -10.72 34.10 -0.86
C VAL A 2 -10.53 32.63 -0.46
N ALA A 3 -10.93 32.24 0.76
CA ALA A 3 -10.83 30.86 1.22
C ALA A 3 -11.67 29.88 0.37
N THR A 4 -12.89 30.29 -0.04
CA THR A 4 -13.74 29.45 -0.89
C THR A 4 -13.09 29.23 -2.26
N VAL A 5 -12.58 30.29 -2.89
CA VAL A 5 -11.90 30.20 -4.19
C VAL A 5 -10.65 29.33 -4.08
N ALA A 6 -9.84 29.51 -3.04
CA ALA A 6 -8.65 28.69 -2.80
C ALA A 6 -8.99 27.20 -2.59
N SER A 7 -10.05 26.88 -1.84
CA SER A 7 -10.49 25.49 -1.64
C SER A 7 -10.96 24.84 -2.95
N VAL A 8 -11.68 25.56 -3.80
CA VAL A 8 -12.12 25.05 -5.11
C VAL A 8 -10.92 24.85 -6.03
N LEU A 9 -9.98 25.80 -6.06
CA LEU A 9 -8.74 25.67 -6.83
C LEU A 9 -7.90 24.48 -6.36
N GLY A 10 -7.80 24.26 -5.04
CA GLY A 10 -7.14 23.08 -4.48
C GLY A 10 -7.80 21.78 -4.94
N LEU A 11 -9.13 21.70 -4.89
CA LEU A 11 -9.87 20.52 -5.38
C LEU A 11 -9.66 20.27 -6.88
N LEU A 12 -9.75 21.32 -7.71
CA LEU A 12 -9.49 21.23 -9.14
C LEU A 12 -8.03 20.83 -9.43
N GLY A 13 -7.08 21.32 -8.64
CA GLY A 13 -5.67 20.95 -8.74
C GLY A 13 -5.43 19.46 -8.47
N ILE A 14 -6.13 18.87 -7.49
CA ILE A 14 -6.07 17.42 -7.23
C ILE A 14 -6.64 16.64 -8.42
N VAL A 15 -7.83 17.02 -8.90
CA VAL A 15 -8.47 16.35 -10.05
C VAL A 15 -7.57 16.42 -11.28
N PHE A 16 -6.99 17.59 -11.55
CA PHE A 16 -6.05 17.77 -12.65
C PHE A 16 -4.78 16.92 -12.47
N GLY A 17 -4.20 16.88 -11.27
CA GLY A 17 -3.02 16.07 -10.98
C GLY A 17 -3.24 14.58 -11.23
N VAL A 18 -4.41 14.06 -10.84
CA VAL A 18 -4.80 12.65 -11.08
C VAL A 18 -5.00 12.36 -12.56
N LEU A 19 -5.66 13.26 -13.30
CA LEU A 19 -5.94 13.06 -14.73
C LEU A 19 -4.70 13.28 -15.61
N ALA A 20 -3.80 14.18 -15.21
CA ALA A 20 -2.55 14.45 -15.93
C ALA A 20 -1.51 13.34 -15.72
N TYR A 21 -1.66 12.51 -14.69
CA TYR A 21 -0.78 11.38 -14.45
C TYR A 21 -1.00 10.29 -15.50
N THR A 22 -0.03 10.13 -16.39
CA THR A 22 0.00 9.04 -17.39
C THR A 22 1.24 8.17 -17.13
N PRO A 23 1.16 6.84 -17.29
CA PRO A 23 2.29 5.93 -17.09
C PRO A 23 3.54 6.24 -17.93
N ASN A 24 3.38 7.02 -19.00
CA ASN A 24 4.45 7.38 -19.93
C ASN A 24 5.20 8.68 -19.56
N ASN A 25 4.85 9.32 -18.44
CA ASN A 25 5.47 10.57 -18.03
C ASN A 25 6.87 10.30 -17.44
N SER A 26 7.91 10.85 -18.05
CA SER A 26 9.32 10.64 -17.65
C SER A 26 9.67 11.12 -16.24
N ASN A 27 8.85 12.00 -15.64
CA ASN A 27 9.04 12.50 -14.27
C ASN A 27 7.70 12.49 -13.49
N PRO A 28 7.32 11.35 -12.90
CA PRO A 28 6.10 11.25 -12.10
C PRO A 28 6.15 12.10 -10.81
N GLY A 29 7.35 12.41 -10.31
CA GLY A 29 7.55 13.15 -9.06
C GLY A 29 6.95 14.56 -9.08
N MET A 30 7.00 15.26 -10.21
CA MET A 30 6.45 16.62 -10.33
C MET A 30 4.92 16.64 -10.21
N TYR A 31 4.23 15.65 -10.79
CA TYR A 31 2.77 15.52 -10.72
C TYR A 31 2.31 15.10 -9.32
N ILE A 32 3.09 14.25 -8.65
CA ILE A 32 2.83 13.89 -7.25
C ILE A 32 2.99 15.12 -6.37
N ALA A 33 4.08 15.87 -6.53
CA ALA A 33 4.33 17.09 -5.77
C ALA A 33 3.22 18.13 -5.98
N SER A 34 2.77 18.37 -7.21
CA SER A 34 1.66 19.30 -7.49
C SER A 34 0.36 18.85 -6.82
N THR A 35 0.06 17.55 -6.84
CA THR A 35 -1.13 16.98 -6.18
C THR A 35 -1.06 17.14 -4.65
N VAL A 36 0.12 16.96 -4.05
CA VAL A 36 0.35 17.16 -2.60
C VAL A 36 0.17 18.62 -2.21
N VAL A 37 0.70 19.55 -2.99
CA VAL A 37 0.53 20.99 -2.76
C VAL A 37 -0.95 21.37 -2.88
N ALA A 38 -1.64 20.90 -3.92
CA ALA A 38 -3.07 21.14 -4.11
C ALA A 38 -3.90 20.60 -2.95
N THR A 39 -3.57 19.42 -2.43
CA THR A 39 -4.20 18.82 -1.24
C THR A 39 -3.94 19.64 0.02
N SER A 40 -2.73 20.15 0.20
CA SER A 40 -2.37 20.99 1.35
C SER A 40 -3.16 22.30 1.35
N VAL A 41 -3.27 22.95 0.18
CA VAL A 41 -4.09 24.15 -0.02
C VAL A 41 -5.57 23.85 0.26
N LEU A 42 -6.08 22.74 -0.29
CA LEU A 42 -7.46 22.32 -0.05
C LEU A 42 -7.74 22.16 1.45
N LEU A 43 -6.90 21.43 2.18
CA LEU A 43 -7.06 21.18 3.61
C LEU A 43 -6.97 22.46 4.45
N TYR A 44 -6.05 23.37 4.12
CA TYR A 44 -5.86 24.61 4.87
C TYR A 44 -7.03 25.60 4.71
N PHE A 45 -7.58 25.73 3.51
CA PHE A 45 -8.65 26.70 3.22
C PHE A 45 -10.08 26.14 3.34
N THR A 46 -10.22 24.83 3.61
CA THR A 46 -11.53 24.22 3.81
C THR A 46 -12.06 24.51 5.21
N HIS A 47 -13.17 25.26 5.28
CA HIS A 47 -13.87 25.58 6.52
C HIS A 47 -15.27 24.95 6.59
N PRO A 48 -15.77 24.63 7.81
CA PRO A 48 -17.13 24.15 8.00
C PRO A 48 -18.16 25.13 7.41
N GLY A 49 -19.19 24.59 6.76
CA GLY A 49 -20.28 25.41 6.18
C GLY A 49 -20.02 25.94 4.76
N LYS A 50 -18.95 25.50 4.08
CA LYS A 50 -18.70 25.79 2.66
C LYS A 50 -19.08 24.61 1.75
N LEU A 51 -19.39 24.89 0.48
CA LEU A 51 -19.78 23.88 -0.52
C LEU A 51 -18.76 22.73 -0.63
N VAL A 52 -17.46 23.06 -0.71
CA VAL A 52 -16.36 22.08 -0.80
C VAL A 52 -16.34 21.16 0.43
N SER A 53 -16.51 21.73 1.62
CA SER A 53 -16.63 20.94 2.86
C SER A 53 -17.88 20.05 2.84
N HIS A 54 -19.02 20.52 2.33
CA HIS A 54 -20.24 19.71 2.27
C HIS A 54 -20.11 18.50 1.34
N VAL A 55 -19.45 18.68 0.19
CA VAL A 55 -19.18 17.59 -0.77
C VAL A 55 -18.19 16.59 -0.18
N LEU A 56 -17.08 17.08 0.39
CA LEU A 56 -16.03 16.23 0.98
C LEU A 56 -16.50 15.48 2.23
N CYS A 57 -17.33 16.13 3.06
CA CYS A 57 -17.90 15.53 4.26
C CYS A 57 -19.18 14.73 4.00
N SER A 58 -19.51 14.46 2.73
CA SER A 58 -20.65 13.61 2.40
C SER A 58 -20.44 12.20 2.96
N ARG A 59 -21.49 11.65 3.59
CA ARG A 59 -21.48 10.28 4.14
C ARG A 59 -20.93 9.22 3.17
N PRO A 60 -21.30 9.19 1.86
CA PRO A 60 -20.73 8.19 0.96
C PRO A 60 -19.22 8.33 0.79
N LEU A 61 -18.69 9.56 0.67
CA LEU A 61 -17.26 9.76 0.45
C LEU A 61 -16.43 9.39 1.69
N ILE A 62 -16.92 9.75 2.89
CA ILE A 62 -16.30 9.34 4.15
C ILE A 62 -16.34 7.82 4.30
N ASN A 63 -17.48 7.18 4.03
CA ASN A 63 -17.62 5.73 4.14
C ASN A 63 -16.68 4.98 3.18
N THR A 64 -16.54 5.46 1.95
CA THR A 64 -15.57 4.91 0.99
C THR A 64 -14.14 5.08 1.51
N GLY A 65 -13.78 6.26 2.00
CA GLY A 65 -12.45 6.52 2.56
C GLY A 65 -12.11 5.61 3.76
N LEU A 66 -13.10 5.30 4.59
CA LEU A 66 -12.96 4.36 5.70
C LEU A 66 -12.75 2.91 5.21
N ALA A 67 -13.44 2.50 4.15
CA ALA A 67 -13.25 1.16 3.57
C ALA A 67 -11.94 1.03 2.76
N SER A 68 -11.40 2.14 2.24
CA SER A 68 -10.18 2.14 1.41
C SER A 68 -8.98 1.51 2.10
N TYR A 69 -8.82 1.70 3.40
CA TYR A 69 -7.72 1.09 4.15
C TYR A 69 -7.80 -0.43 4.14
N SER A 70 -8.98 -0.98 4.48
CA SER A 70 -9.21 -2.42 4.46
C SER A 70 -9.05 -3.02 3.06
N ILE A 71 -9.52 -2.35 2.01
CA ILE A 71 -9.35 -2.78 0.60
C ILE A 71 -7.86 -2.81 0.22
N TYR A 72 -7.10 -1.78 0.61
CA TYR A 72 -5.67 -1.71 0.35
C TYR A 72 -4.90 -2.88 0.99
N LEU A 73 -5.32 -3.36 2.15
CA LEU A 73 -4.67 -4.51 2.79
C LEU A 73 -4.82 -5.78 1.93
N TRP A 74 -6.00 -6.02 1.37
CA TRP A 74 -6.31 -7.25 0.64
C TRP A 74 -5.88 -7.27 -0.82
N HIS A 75 -5.67 -6.11 -1.46
CA HIS A 75 -5.34 -6.11 -2.88
C HIS A 75 -4.02 -6.85 -3.18
N GLN A 76 -2.93 -6.51 -2.48
CA GLN A 76 -1.63 -7.16 -2.69
C GLN A 76 -1.68 -8.69 -2.52
N PRO A 77 -2.12 -9.26 -1.38
CA PRO A 77 -2.09 -10.70 -1.19
C PRO A 77 -2.96 -11.43 -2.22
N VAL A 78 -4.18 -10.94 -2.50
CA VAL A 78 -5.07 -11.57 -3.47
C VAL A 78 -4.43 -11.62 -4.86
N PHE A 79 -3.86 -10.50 -5.33
CA PHE A 79 -3.21 -10.46 -6.64
C PHE A 79 -1.92 -11.29 -6.69
N VAL A 80 -1.12 -11.31 -5.62
CA VAL A 80 0.09 -12.15 -5.54
C VAL A 80 -0.26 -13.63 -5.59
N PHE A 81 -1.19 -14.09 -4.75
CA PHE A 81 -1.62 -15.49 -4.75
C PHE A 81 -2.25 -15.89 -6.08
N ALA A 82 -3.04 -15.00 -6.68
CA ALA A 82 -3.61 -15.27 -7.99
C ALA A 82 -2.55 -15.42 -9.07
N ARG A 83 -1.52 -14.56 -9.10
CA ARG A 83 -0.39 -14.68 -10.04
C ARG A 83 0.40 -15.97 -9.84
N ILE A 84 0.65 -16.37 -8.59
CA ILE A 84 1.36 -17.61 -8.29
C ILE A 84 0.57 -18.84 -8.79
N ARG A 85 -0.75 -18.86 -8.58
CA ARG A 85 -1.57 -20.03 -8.91
C ARG A 85 -2.02 -20.10 -10.37
N PHE A 86 -2.31 -18.95 -10.98
CA PHE A 86 -2.97 -18.85 -12.28
C PHE A 86 -2.09 -18.22 -13.37
N GLY A 87 -0.90 -17.70 -13.03
CA GLY A 87 0.07 -17.18 -13.99
C GLY A 87 -0.53 -16.08 -14.88
N GLU A 88 -0.35 -16.23 -16.20
CA GLU A 88 -0.86 -15.28 -17.19
C GLU A 88 -2.39 -15.21 -17.27
N ALA A 89 -3.11 -16.18 -16.68
CA ALA A 89 -4.57 -16.13 -16.68
C ALA A 89 -5.13 -14.90 -15.92
N VAL A 90 -4.32 -14.28 -15.06
CA VAL A 90 -4.65 -13.03 -14.36
C VAL A 90 -4.85 -11.86 -15.33
N ASN A 91 -4.17 -11.89 -16.48
CA ASN A 91 -4.23 -10.82 -17.49
C ASN A 91 -5.53 -10.83 -18.30
N HIS A 92 -6.36 -11.88 -18.20
CA HIS A 92 -7.69 -11.86 -18.81
C HIS A 92 -8.60 -10.87 -18.07
N THR A 93 -9.20 -9.96 -18.83
CA THR A 93 -10.07 -8.88 -18.32
C THR A 93 -11.14 -9.39 -17.37
N PHE A 94 -11.79 -10.51 -17.70
CA PHE A 94 -12.83 -11.11 -16.86
C PHE A 94 -12.29 -11.57 -15.50
N PHE A 95 -11.14 -12.25 -15.49
CA PHE A 95 -10.54 -12.75 -14.26
C PHE A 95 -10.07 -11.60 -13.37
N SER A 96 -9.45 -10.57 -13.95
CA SER A 96 -9.08 -9.34 -13.22
C SER A 96 -10.28 -8.69 -12.52
N TRP A 97 -11.44 -8.58 -13.19
CA TRP A 97 -12.65 -8.04 -12.55
C TRP A 97 -13.16 -8.89 -11.38
N VAL A 98 -13.11 -10.21 -11.52
CA VAL A 98 -13.47 -11.13 -10.42
C VAL A 98 -12.56 -10.93 -9.21
N LEU A 99 -11.26 -10.77 -9.42
CA LEU A 99 -10.30 -10.50 -8.34
C LEU A 99 -10.56 -9.16 -7.66
N ILE A 100 -10.86 -8.10 -8.43
CA ILE A 100 -11.19 -6.79 -7.88
C ILE A 100 -12.44 -6.89 -7.00
N LEU A 101 -13.49 -7.56 -7.47
CA LEU A 101 -14.70 -7.80 -6.68
C LEU A 101 -14.40 -8.58 -5.41
N LEU A 102 -13.54 -9.61 -5.49
CA LEU A 102 -13.09 -10.38 -4.33
C LEU A 102 -12.36 -9.50 -3.32
N VAL A 103 -11.42 -8.66 -3.76
CA VAL A 103 -10.67 -7.73 -2.92
C VAL A 103 -11.60 -6.72 -2.24
N VAL A 104 -12.55 -6.14 -2.97
CA VAL A 104 -13.53 -5.20 -2.42
C VAL A 104 -14.43 -5.90 -1.41
N PHE A 105 -14.87 -7.13 -1.70
CA PHE A 105 -15.69 -7.93 -0.78
C PHE A 105 -14.94 -8.27 0.51
N LEU A 106 -13.69 -8.76 0.43
CA LEU A 106 -12.86 -9.06 1.59
C LEU A 106 -12.51 -7.80 2.39
N GLY A 107 -12.21 -6.70 1.69
CA GLY A 107 -11.98 -5.39 2.29
C GLY A 107 -13.20 -4.90 3.07
N TRP A 108 -14.40 -4.99 2.47
CA TRP A 108 -15.64 -4.62 3.16
C TRP A 108 -15.95 -5.51 4.36
N LEU A 109 -15.72 -6.82 4.24
CA LEU A 109 -15.89 -7.77 5.34
C LEU A 109 -14.96 -7.42 6.51
N THR A 110 -13.69 -7.14 6.22
CA THR A 110 -12.69 -6.75 7.22
C THR A 110 -13.06 -5.43 7.88
N TRP A 111 -13.49 -4.45 7.08
CA TRP A 111 -13.93 -3.16 7.60
C TRP A 111 -15.12 -3.31 8.57
N LYS A 112 -16.12 -4.12 8.22
CA LYS A 112 -17.32 -4.32 9.04
C LYS A 112 -17.06 -5.14 10.31
N PHE A 113 -16.28 -6.22 10.22
CA PHE A 113 -16.08 -7.16 11.32
C PHE A 113 -14.85 -6.89 12.19
N VAL A 114 -13.85 -6.18 11.66
CA VAL A 114 -12.64 -5.82 12.39
C VAL A 114 -12.67 -4.32 12.64
N GLU A 115 -12.60 -3.50 11.59
CA GLU A 115 -12.32 -2.07 11.77
C GLU A 115 -13.43 -1.32 12.54
N GLN A 116 -14.72 -1.58 12.27
CA GLN A 116 -15.83 -0.96 12.98
C GLN A 116 -15.87 -1.27 14.49
N PRO A 117 -15.81 -2.54 14.96
CA PRO A 117 -15.84 -2.83 16.39
C PRO A 117 -14.62 -2.27 17.13
N PHE A 118 -13.44 -2.29 16.50
CA PHE A 118 -12.23 -1.71 17.10
C PHE A 118 -12.27 -0.17 17.17
N ARG A 119 -12.99 0.50 16.27
CA ARG A 119 -13.09 1.96 16.22
C ARG A 119 -14.22 2.55 17.06
N GLY A 120 -15.35 1.84 17.16
CA GLY A 120 -16.59 2.36 17.75
C GLY A 120 -16.91 1.86 19.17
N SER A 121 -16.27 0.79 19.64
CA SER A 121 -16.62 0.18 20.93
C SER A 121 -15.38 -0.20 21.72
N GLY A 122 -15.35 0.18 23.00
CA GLY A 122 -14.30 -0.14 23.98
C GLY A 122 -14.22 -1.62 24.37
N LEU A 123 -14.31 -2.52 23.39
CA LEU A 123 -14.18 -3.97 23.57
C LEU A 123 -12.79 -4.35 24.08
N LEU A 124 -11.77 -3.57 23.74
CA LEU A 124 -10.41 -3.76 24.20
C LEU A 124 -9.81 -2.44 24.68
N SER A 125 -9.25 -2.45 25.88
CA SER A 125 -8.49 -1.31 26.40
C SER A 125 -7.27 -1.08 25.50
N ARG A 126 -6.88 0.18 25.29
CA ARG A 126 -5.68 0.55 24.52
C ARG A 126 -4.45 -0.25 24.98
N HIS A 127 -4.33 -0.50 26.28
CA HIS A 127 -3.26 -1.33 26.85
C HIS A 127 -3.30 -2.79 26.39
N GLN A 128 -4.49 -3.39 26.24
CA GLN A 128 -4.64 -4.76 25.74
C GLN A 128 -4.21 -4.85 24.27
N VAL A 129 -4.60 -3.90 23.43
CA VAL A 129 -4.19 -3.83 22.03
C VAL A 129 -2.67 -3.71 21.91
N PHE A 130 -2.04 -2.81 22.67
CA PHE A 130 -0.59 -2.68 22.68
C PHE A 130 0.08 -3.96 23.18
N SER A 131 -0.40 -4.58 24.26
CA SER A 131 0.20 -5.81 24.79
C SER A 131 0.16 -6.97 23.80
N VAL A 132 -0.95 -7.16 23.09
CA VAL A 132 -1.10 -8.21 22.07
C VAL A 132 -0.23 -7.90 20.86
N ALA A 133 -0.18 -6.64 20.41
CA ALA A 133 0.67 -6.23 19.30
C ALA A 133 2.16 -6.44 19.63
N THR A 134 2.62 -6.06 20.83
CA THR A 134 4.00 -6.30 21.26
C THR A 134 4.29 -7.79 21.41
N GLY A 135 3.34 -8.58 21.93
CA GLY A 135 3.48 -10.04 22.00
C GLY A 135 3.63 -10.68 20.61
N LEU A 136 2.83 -10.26 19.64
CA LEU A 136 2.90 -10.74 18.26
C LEU A 136 4.21 -10.35 17.56
N THR A 137 4.67 -9.11 17.72
CA THR A 137 5.94 -8.67 17.13
C THR A 137 7.13 -9.39 17.76
N ILE A 138 7.15 -9.56 19.09
CA ILE A 138 8.17 -10.37 19.77
C ILE A 138 8.11 -11.82 19.29
N CYS A 139 6.92 -12.41 19.17
CA CYS A 139 6.78 -13.77 18.67
C CYS A 139 7.33 -13.91 17.24
N SER A 140 6.97 -12.99 16.34
CA SER A 140 7.50 -12.98 14.96
C SER A 140 9.02 -12.80 14.93
N LEU A 141 9.58 -11.96 15.80
CA LEU A 141 11.03 -11.77 15.93
C LEU A 141 11.71 -13.02 16.47
N VAL A 142 11.15 -13.67 17.49
CA VAL A 142 11.67 -14.91 18.08
C VAL A 142 11.65 -16.04 17.05
N VAL A 143 10.56 -16.20 16.29
CA VAL A 143 10.47 -17.17 15.20
C VAL A 143 11.49 -16.86 14.11
N GLY A 144 11.65 -15.59 13.72
CA GLY A 144 12.65 -15.16 12.75
C GLY A 144 14.09 -15.44 13.21
N LEU A 145 14.40 -15.11 14.47
CA LEU A 145 15.70 -15.36 15.09
C LEU A 145 15.98 -16.86 15.25
N ALA A 146 15.00 -17.63 15.74
CA ALA A 146 15.11 -19.08 15.84
C ALA A 146 15.34 -19.72 14.47
N GLY A 147 14.63 -19.25 13.44
CA GLY A 147 14.87 -19.62 12.05
C GLY A 147 16.29 -19.30 11.61
N HIS A 148 16.78 -18.08 11.85
CA HIS A 148 18.14 -17.66 11.52
C HIS A 148 19.22 -18.52 12.21
N PHE A 149 19.09 -18.76 13.51
CA PHE A 149 20.04 -19.62 14.24
C PHE A 149 19.95 -21.08 13.79
N SER A 150 18.76 -21.59 13.49
CA SER A 150 18.59 -22.95 12.97
C SER A 150 19.20 -23.12 11.56
N ASN A 151 19.10 -22.11 10.70
CA ASN A 151 19.76 -22.08 9.39
C ASN A 151 21.27 -21.87 9.48
N ALA A 152 21.78 -21.26 10.55
CA ALA A 152 23.22 -21.19 10.84
C ALA A 152 23.79 -22.53 11.35
N ILE A 153 22.92 -23.41 11.87
CA ILE A 153 23.29 -24.70 12.49
C ILE A 153 23.05 -25.89 11.54
N LEU A 154 22.08 -25.79 10.62
CA LEU A 154 21.80 -26.80 9.60
C LEU A 154 22.23 -26.26 8.22
N PRO A 155 23.22 -26.88 7.53
CA PRO A 155 23.59 -26.46 6.18
C PRO A 155 22.35 -26.52 5.27
N PRO A 156 22.22 -25.58 4.31
CA PRO A 156 21.04 -25.49 3.45
C PRO A 156 20.84 -26.84 2.74
N LYS A 157 19.72 -27.50 3.08
CA LYS A 157 19.43 -28.87 2.63
C LYS A 157 19.16 -28.98 1.12
N ASN A 158 19.02 -27.83 0.44
CA ASN A 158 18.66 -27.70 -0.96
C ASN A 158 19.69 -26.80 -1.66
N LEU A 159 20.61 -27.39 -2.43
CA LEU A 159 21.64 -26.67 -3.20
C LEU A 159 21.04 -25.69 -4.23
N GLU A 160 19.84 -25.99 -4.73
CA GLU A 160 19.08 -25.09 -5.61
C GLU A 160 18.50 -23.87 -4.89
N LEU A 161 18.22 -23.97 -3.58
CA LEU A 161 17.64 -22.87 -2.81
C LEU A 161 18.72 -21.83 -2.42
N SER A 162 19.96 -22.27 -2.18
CA SER A 162 21.10 -21.35 -1.98
C SER A 162 21.38 -20.53 -3.24
N GLN A 163 21.32 -21.12 -4.44
CA GLN A 163 21.52 -20.38 -5.69
C GLN A 163 20.43 -19.32 -5.94
N ARG A 164 19.18 -19.59 -5.58
CA ARG A 164 18.07 -18.61 -5.70
C ARG A 164 18.13 -17.51 -4.64
N LEU A 165 18.68 -17.79 -3.46
CA LEU A 165 18.87 -16.79 -2.41
C LEU A 165 20.06 -15.87 -2.72
N GLU A 166 21.14 -16.37 -3.32
CA GLU A 166 22.26 -15.53 -3.81
C GLU A 166 21.80 -14.51 -4.84
N GLN A 167 20.87 -14.87 -5.72
CA GLN A 167 20.26 -13.95 -6.69
C GLN A 167 19.30 -12.93 -6.06
N ALA A 168 18.77 -13.21 -4.86
CA ALA A 168 17.82 -12.34 -4.16
C ALA A 168 18.49 -11.36 -3.17
N VAL A 169 19.78 -11.56 -2.84
CA VAL A 169 20.57 -10.56 -2.12
C VAL A 169 20.93 -9.47 -3.13
N GLY A 170 20.16 -8.37 -3.10
CA GLY A 170 20.11 -7.32 -4.12
C GLY A 170 21.39 -6.50 -4.39
N LEU A 171 22.58 -6.96 -4.01
CA LEU A 171 23.86 -6.55 -4.60
C LEU A 171 24.80 -7.76 -4.47
N SER A 172 25.29 -8.30 -5.60
CA SER A 172 26.44 -9.22 -5.53
C SER A 172 27.64 -8.46 -4.95
N GLN A 173 28.55 -9.16 -4.27
CA GLN A 173 29.79 -8.57 -3.76
C GLN A 173 30.65 -7.89 -4.86
N ASP A 174 30.39 -8.18 -6.14
CA ASP A 174 31.06 -7.54 -7.27
C ASP A 174 30.61 -6.09 -7.51
N CYS A 175 29.44 -5.69 -6.99
CA CYS A 175 28.89 -4.34 -7.15
C CYS A 175 29.26 -3.37 -5.99
N ASP A 176 30.11 -3.78 -5.05
CA ASP A 176 30.47 -2.99 -3.86
C ASP A 176 31.64 -2.00 -4.12
N GLY A 177 31.55 -1.24 -5.23
CA GLY A 177 32.22 0.07 -5.30
C GLY A 177 33.23 0.34 -6.41
N ARG A 178 33.38 -0.50 -7.45
CA ARG A 178 34.20 -0.16 -8.63
C ARG A 178 33.64 -0.67 -9.95
N VAL A 179 32.44 -0.24 -10.33
CA VAL A 179 31.90 -0.56 -11.66
C VAL A 179 31.39 0.70 -12.35
N GLY A 180 31.81 0.90 -13.60
CA GLY A 180 31.34 1.98 -14.45
C GLY A 180 29.88 1.78 -14.86
N VAL A 181 29.17 2.88 -15.09
CA VAL A 181 27.72 2.92 -15.37
C VAL A 181 27.30 2.03 -16.56
N SER A 182 28.24 1.60 -17.42
CA SER A 182 27.99 0.69 -18.55
C SER A 182 27.69 -0.76 -18.15
N ASP A 183 28.14 -1.20 -16.98
CA ASP A 183 28.13 -2.64 -16.63
C ASP A 183 26.92 -3.01 -15.75
N CYS A 184 26.19 -2.02 -15.24
CA CYS A 184 24.91 -2.21 -14.56
C CYS A 184 23.74 -2.06 -15.55
N GLN A 185 23.66 -2.94 -16.54
CA GLN A 185 22.42 -3.15 -17.27
C GLN A 185 21.81 -4.48 -16.84
N THR A 186 20.55 -4.44 -16.40
CA THR A 186 19.72 -5.63 -16.22
C THR A 186 19.69 -6.37 -17.55
N HIS A 187 20.37 -7.51 -17.64
CA HIS A 187 20.14 -8.45 -18.72
C HIS A 187 18.65 -8.80 -18.71
N GLN A 188 17.93 -8.33 -19.74
CA GLN A 188 16.62 -8.87 -20.10
C GLN A 188 16.78 -10.31 -20.59
#